data_AF-A0A661HFN3-F1
#
_entry.id   AF-A0A661HFN3-F1
#
_cell.length_a   1.000
_cell.length_b   1.000
_cell.length_c   1.000
_cell.angle_alpha   90.00
_cell.angle_beta   90.00
_cell.angle_gamma   90.00
#
_symmetry.space_group_name_H-M   'P 1'
#
loop_
_entity.id
_entity.type
_entity.pdbx_description
1 polymer ?
#
loop_
_entity_poly.entity_id
_entity_poly.type
_entity_poly.pdbx_seq_one_letter_code
_entity_poly.pdbx_strand_id
1 'polypeptide(L)'
;SYNPGYQNVLKGMKPSTKQRFISLSFDYPKAEIEKEVLIKESGINAEVAQKLVDIAGEIRQLDDTDIQEAVSTRLLIYAAKLMKKGFDPYQACLHSIVESLSDEADVTEVLEKLVALHFAKAE
;
A
#
# COMPACT_ATOMS: atom_id res chain seq x y z
N SER A 1 -4.93 11.63 -15.04
CA SER A 1 -4.25 11.78 -13.74
C SER A 1 -2.75 11.66 -13.94
N TYR A 2 -1.94 12.08 -12.97
CA TYR A 2 -0.49 11.85 -12.94
C TYR A 2 -0.06 11.73 -11.48
N ASN A 3 1.07 11.06 -11.20
CA ASN A 3 1.64 10.97 -9.85
C ASN A 3 2.73 12.05 -9.71
N PRO A 4 2.52 13.12 -8.92
CA PRO A 4 3.56 14.08 -8.61
C PRO A 4 4.73 13.40 -7.90
N GLY A 5 5.96 13.89 -8.09
CA GLY A 5 7.16 13.33 -7.43
C GLY A 5 7.74 12.07 -8.09
N TYR A 6 6.91 11.28 -8.78
CA TYR A 6 7.32 10.02 -9.43
C TYR A 6 8.24 10.17 -10.65
N GLN A 7 8.23 11.35 -11.26
CA GLN A 7 9.05 11.64 -12.43
C GLN A 7 10.20 12.54 -12.01
N ASN A 8 11.42 12.19 -12.46
CA ASN A 8 12.54 13.13 -12.49
C ASN A 8 12.04 14.49 -12.97
N VAL A 9 12.54 15.58 -12.37
CA VAL A 9 12.11 16.96 -12.67
C VAL A 9 12.07 17.25 -14.18
N LEU A 10 12.96 16.63 -14.95
CA LEU A 10 13.06 16.74 -16.41
C LEU A 10 11.96 16.02 -17.21
N LYS A 11 11.28 15.02 -16.62
CA LYS A 11 10.21 14.24 -17.24
C LYS A 11 8.81 14.67 -16.78
N GLY A 12 8.72 15.56 -15.79
CA GLY A 12 7.46 16.08 -15.26
C GLY A 12 6.62 16.85 -16.29
N MET A 13 5.31 16.93 -16.04
CA MET A 13 4.38 17.72 -16.85
C MET A 13 4.80 19.21 -16.87
N LYS A 14 5.02 19.78 -18.06
CA LYS A 14 5.38 21.20 -18.21
C LYS A 14 4.34 22.12 -17.56
N PRO A 15 4.73 23.24 -16.92
CA PRO A 15 3.80 24.17 -16.28
C PRO A 15 2.69 24.68 -17.22
N SER A 16 3.04 24.99 -18.48
CA SER A 16 2.06 25.44 -19.48
C SER A 16 1.03 24.37 -19.84
N THR A 17 1.35 23.08 -19.70
CA THR A 17 0.38 22.00 -19.84
C THR A 17 -0.52 21.93 -18.61
N LYS A 18 0.02 22.04 -17.39
CA LYS A 18 -0.77 22.02 -16.14
C LYS A 18 -1.83 23.13 -16.10
N GLN A 19 -1.52 24.33 -16.60
CA GLN A 19 -2.43 25.49 -16.60
C GLN A 19 -3.65 25.35 -17.55
N ARG A 20 -3.73 24.26 -18.33
CA ARG A 20 -4.86 23.99 -19.24
C ARG A 20 -5.89 23.00 -18.67
N PHE A 21 -5.70 22.56 -17.43
CA PHE A 21 -6.57 21.59 -16.77
C PHE A 21 -7.00 22.09 -15.39
N ILE A 22 -8.27 21.87 -15.04
CA ILE A 22 -8.68 21.86 -13.63
C ILE A 22 -8.08 20.61 -12.96
N SER A 23 -7.71 20.73 -11.69
CA SER A 23 -7.00 19.67 -10.98
C SER A 23 -7.71 19.33 -9.68
N LEU A 24 -7.73 18.03 -9.37
CA LEU A 24 -8.12 17.49 -8.08
C LEU A 24 -6.92 16.71 -7.54
N SER A 25 -6.59 16.93 -6.27
CA SER A 25 -5.57 16.18 -5.56
C SER A 25 -6.21 14.98 -4.91
N PHE A 26 -5.58 13.82 -5.06
CA PHE A 26 -5.97 12.58 -4.40
C PHE A 26 -4.81 12.12 -3.54
N ASP A 27 -5.18 11.51 -2.42
CA ASP A 27 -4.28 10.83 -1.50
C ASP A 27 -4.96 9.52 -1.07
N TYR A 28 -4.26 8.69 -0.30
CA TYR A 28 -4.85 7.52 0.31
C TYR A 28 -6.05 7.93 1.19
N PRO A 29 -7.16 7.18 1.14
CA PRO A 29 -8.33 7.50 1.92
C PRO A 29 -8.05 7.38 3.42
N LYS A 30 -8.88 8.02 4.24
CA LYS A 30 -8.87 7.82 5.70
C LYS A 30 -9.08 6.33 6.00
N ALA A 31 -8.48 5.84 7.08
CA ALA A 31 -8.50 4.43 7.48
C ALA A 31 -9.90 3.78 7.41
N GLU A 32 -10.92 4.47 7.94
CA GLU A 32 -12.31 3.97 7.91
C GLU A 32 -12.83 3.76 6.48
N ILE A 33 -12.54 4.69 5.57
CA ILE A 33 -12.96 4.60 4.16
C ILE A 33 -12.12 3.54 3.43
N GLU A 34 -10.82 3.45 3.70
CA GLU A 34 -9.95 2.45 3.08
C GLU A 34 -10.38 1.02 3.46
N LYS A 35 -10.74 0.82 4.73
CA LYS A 35 -11.31 -0.44 5.23
C LYS A 35 -12.60 -0.80 4.50
N GLU A 36 -13.52 0.15 4.34
CA GLU A 36 -14.77 -0.08 3.58
C GLU A 36 -14.50 -0.45 2.11
N VAL A 37 -13.54 0.22 1.48
CA VAL A 37 -13.08 -0.11 0.12
C VAL A 37 -12.55 -1.53 0.07
N LEU A 38 -11.69 -1.93 1.01
CA LEU A 38 -11.14 -3.29 1.10
C LEU A 38 -12.23 -4.34 1.23
N ILE A 39 -13.18 -4.15 2.16
CA ILE A 39 -14.30 -5.07 2.37
C ILE A 39 -15.12 -5.20 1.09
N LYS A 40 -15.46 -4.07 0.45
CA LYS A 40 -16.28 -4.06 -0.77
C LYS A 40 -15.58 -4.73 -1.96
N GLU A 41 -14.30 -4.46 -2.16
CA GLU A 41 -13.55 -4.90 -3.35
C GLU A 41 -13.03 -6.35 -3.22
N SER A 42 -12.86 -6.87 -2.00
CA SER A 42 -12.32 -8.21 -1.76
C SER A 42 -13.29 -9.19 -1.11
N GLY A 43 -14.33 -8.70 -0.42
CA GLY A 43 -15.22 -9.54 0.41
C GLY A 43 -14.55 -10.10 1.66
N ILE A 44 -13.39 -9.59 2.06
CA ILE A 44 -12.72 -9.94 3.31
C ILE A 44 -13.52 -9.42 4.52
N ASN A 45 -13.32 -10.02 5.69
CA ASN A 45 -13.99 -9.56 6.91
C ASN A 45 -13.37 -8.24 7.43
N ALA A 46 -14.12 -7.54 8.29
CA ALA A 46 -13.73 -6.22 8.79
C ALA A 46 -12.46 -6.23 9.65
N GLU A 47 -12.21 -7.31 10.41
CA GLU A 47 -11.01 -7.42 11.25
C GLU A 47 -9.74 -7.47 10.39
N VAL A 48 -9.73 -8.33 9.37
CA VAL A 48 -8.60 -8.47 8.45
C VAL A 48 -8.42 -7.19 7.62
N ALA A 49 -9.51 -6.56 7.17
CA ALA A 49 -9.44 -5.28 6.47
C ALA A 49 -8.82 -4.18 7.35
N GLN A 50 -9.18 -4.12 8.64
CA GLN A 50 -8.58 -3.17 9.57
C GLN A 50 -7.08 -3.41 9.72
N LYS A 51 -6.64 -4.66 9.95
CA LYS A 51 -5.20 -5.00 10.04
C LYS A 51 -4.41 -4.59 8.80
N LEU A 52 -4.97 -4.80 7.60
CA LEU A 52 -4.32 -4.36 6.35
C LEU A 52 -4.19 -2.83 6.26
N VAL A 53 -5.20 -2.08 6.73
CA VAL A 53 -5.14 -0.61 6.79
C VAL A 53 -4.15 -0.14 7.84
N ASP A 54 -4.05 -0.82 8.97
CA ASP A 54 -3.09 -0.49 10.04
C ASP A 54 -1.65 -0.70 9.55
N ILE A 55 -1.35 -1.85 8.94
CA ILE A 55 -0.07 -2.10 8.26
C ILE A 55 0.23 -1.00 7.25
N ALA A 56 -0.76 -0.62 6.43
CA ALA A 56 -0.58 0.43 5.43
C ALA A 56 -0.26 1.79 6.06
N GLY A 57 -0.94 2.13 7.16
CA GLY A 57 -0.72 3.34 7.92
C GLY A 57 0.67 3.41 8.54
N GLU A 58 1.18 2.28 9.05
CA GLU A 58 2.54 2.15 9.59
C GLU A 58 3.59 2.30 8.49
N ILE A 59 3.43 1.60 7.36
CA ILE A 59 4.35 1.70 6.21
C ILE A 59 4.41 3.13 5.65
N ARG A 60 3.25 3.80 5.55
CA ARG A 60 3.16 5.19 5.04
C ARG A 60 3.80 6.23 5.97
N GLN A 61 4.14 5.86 7.20
CA GLN A 61 4.83 6.73 8.16
C GLN A 61 6.35 6.53 8.17
N LEU A 62 6.87 5.54 7.42
CA LEU A 62 8.31 5.37 7.25
C LEU A 62 8.87 6.52 6.39
N ASP A 63 10.08 6.98 6.70
CA ASP A 63 10.69 8.13 6.04
C ASP A 63 11.06 7.80 4.57
N ASP A 64 11.08 8.82 3.70
CA ASP A 64 11.37 8.67 2.25
C ASP A 64 12.76 8.05 1.94
N THR A 65 13.65 7.95 2.93
CA THR A 65 14.93 7.23 2.79
C THR A 65 14.77 5.72 2.81
N ASP A 66 13.69 5.22 3.41
CA ASP A 66 13.51 3.80 3.67
C ASP A 66 12.65 3.13 2.57
N ILE A 67 11.76 3.88 1.91
CA ILE A 67 10.87 3.36 0.87
C ILE A 67 10.65 4.40 -0.23
N GLN A 68 10.85 3.99 -1.50
CA GLN A 68 10.69 4.88 -2.66
C GLN A 68 9.24 5.29 -2.94
N GLU A 69 8.26 4.44 -2.60
CA GLU A 69 6.84 4.73 -2.74
C GLU A 69 6.02 4.11 -1.60
N ALA A 70 5.08 4.88 -1.06
CA ALA A 70 4.12 4.40 -0.08
C ALA A 70 3.23 3.26 -0.61
N VAL A 71 2.89 2.31 0.25
CA VAL A 71 1.98 1.21 -0.08
C VAL A 71 0.61 1.68 -0.57
N SER A 72 0.24 1.20 -1.76
CA SER A 72 -1.02 1.58 -2.38
C SER A 72 -2.21 0.75 -1.91
N THR A 73 -3.41 1.34 -1.89
CA THR A 73 -4.67 0.61 -1.63
C THR A 73 -4.86 -0.59 -2.57
N ARG A 74 -4.26 -0.56 -3.77
CA ARG A 74 -4.30 -1.68 -4.72
C ARG A 74 -3.60 -2.92 -4.17
N LEU A 75 -2.43 -2.75 -3.54
CA LEU A 75 -1.69 -3.87 -2.94
C LEU A 75 -2.46 -4.46 -1.76
N LEU A 76 -3.11 -3.61 -0.95
CA LEU A 76 -4.00 -4.07 0.13
C LEU A 76 -5.18 -4.91 -0.40
N ILE A 77 -5.79 -4.48 -1.51
CA ILE A 77 -6.87 -5.25 -2.16
C ILE A 77 -6.36 -6.60 -2.67
N TYR A 78 -5.12 -6.66 -3.19
CA TYR A 78 -4.52 -7.93 -3.63
C TYR A 78 -4.28 -8.87 -2.45
N ALA A 79 -3.68 -8.38 -1.36
CA ALA A 79 -3.52 -9.14 -0.12
C ALA A 79 -4.86 -9.70 0.37
N ALA A 80 -5.87 -8.83 0.48
CA ALA A 80 -7.21 -9.21 0.93
C ALA A 80 -7.87 -10.26 0.01
N LYS A 81 -7.70 -10.15 -1.31
CA LYS A 81 -8.23 -11.12 -2.27
C LYS A 81 -7.54 -12.48 -2.18
N LEU A 82 -6.24 -12.51 -1.90
CA LEU A 82 -5.50 -13.77 -1.64
C LEU A 82 -6.01 -14.42 -0.36
N MET A 83 -6.08 -13.67 0.74
CA MET A 83 -6.61 -14.15 2.02
C MET A 83 -8.05 -14.66 1.90
N LYS A 84 -8.91 -13.95 1.14
CA LYS A 84 -10.29 -14.37 0.91
C LYS A 84 -10.41 -15.72 0.22
N LYS A 85 -9.42 -16.08 -0.61
CA LYS A 85 -9.32 -17.38 -1.29
C LYS A 85 -8.66 -18.47 -0.44
N GLY A 86 -8.36 -18.17 0.83
CA GLY A 86 -7.75 -19.11 1.77
C GLY A 86 -6.22 -19.13 1.73
N PHE A 87 -5.59 -18.14 1.11
CA PHE A 87 -4.13 -18.00 1.20
C PHE A 87 -3.73 -17.53 2.59
N ASP A 88 -2.55 -17.96 3.06
CA ASP A 88 -2.04 -17.56 4.36
C ASP A 88 -1.91 -16.03 4.46
N PRO A 89 -2.40 -15.39 5.55
CA PRO A 89 -2.36 -13.94 5.66
C PRO A 89 -0.96 -13.33 5.67
N TYR A 90 0.00 -13.95 6.36
CA TYR A 90 1.36 -13.45 6.39
C TYR A 90 1.99 -13.51 4.99
N GLN A 91 1.88 -14.66 4.31
CA GLN A 91 2.37 -14.84 2.93
C GLN A 91 1.63 -13.94 1.93
N ALA A 92 0.34 -13.69 2.12
CA ALA A 92 -0.41 -12.76 1.27
C ALA A 92 0.19 -11.36 1.34
N CYS A 93 0.49 -10.85 2.53
CA CYS A 93 1.13 -9.56 2.73
C CYS A 93 2.57 -9.56 2.20
N LEU A 94 3.35 -10.62 2.43
CA LEU A 94 4.71 -10.75 1.93
C LEU A 94 4.77 -10.56 0.41
N HIS A 95 4.01 -11.35 -0.34
CA HIS A 95 4.09 -11.36 -1.81
C HIS A 95 3.36 -10.19 -2.49
N SER A 96 2.38 -9.58 -1.83
CA SER A 96 1.60 -8.48 -2.42
C SER A 96 2.04 -7.10 -1.97
N ILE A 97 2.67 -6.98 -0.79
CA ILE A 97 3.09 -5.70 -0.21
C ILE A 97 4.61 -5.66 -0.13
N VAL A 98 5.24 -6.53 0.64
CA VAL A 98 6.68 -6.44 0.95
C VAL A 98 7.54 -6.52 -0.31
N GLU A 99 7.43 -7.63 -1.05
CA GLU A 99 8.21 -7.87 -2.27
C GLU A 99 7.85 -6.91 -3.42
N SER A 100 6.72 -6.20 -3.31
CA SER A 100 6.31 -5.19 -4.30
C SER A 100 6.85 -3.79 -3.99
N LEU A 101 7.29 -3.54 -2.75
CA LEU A 101 7.77 -2.23 -2.30
C LEU A 101 9.29 -2.09 -2.37
N SER A 102 10.03 -3.18 -2.17
CA SER A 102 11.49 -3.14 -2.21
C SER A 102 12.10 -4.51 -2.52
N ASP A 103 13.26 -4.47 -3.18
CA ASP A 103 14.17 -5.62 -3.34
C ASP A 103 15.35 -5.56 -2.35
N GLU A 104 15.45 -4.49 -1.55
CA GLU A 104 16.54 -4.27 -0.59
C GLU A 104 16.27 -5.05 0.71
N ALA A 105 17.21 -5.93 1.08
CA ALA A 105 17.02 -6.91 2.14
C ALA A 105 16.67 -6.29 3.50
N ASP A 106 17.33 -5.19 3.86
CA ASP A 106 17.10 -4.42 5.09
C ASP A 106 15.71 -3.78 5.11
N VAL A 107 15.26 -3.19 4.01
CA VAL A 107 13.90 -2.64 3.88
C VAL A 107 12.86 -3.76 3.98
N THR A 108 13.06 -4.86 3.25
CA THR A 108 12.13 -6.00 3.30
C THR A 108 12.04 -6.61 4.70
N GLU A 109 13.15 -6.67 5.45
CA GLU A 109 13.14 -7.19 6.82
C GLU A 109 12.30 -6.32 7.76
N VAL A 110 12.37 -5.00 7.62
CA VAL A 110 11.54 -4.06 8.39
C VAL A 110 10.06 -4.24 8.05
N LEU A 111 9.73 -4.31 6.76
CA LEU A 111 8.36 -4.52 6.29
C LEU A 111 7.79 -5.87 6.74
N GLU A 112 8.58 -6.94 6.69
CA GLU A 112 8.20 -8.27 7.20
C GLU A 112 7.88 -8.23 8.70
N LYS A 113 8.69 -7.50 9.48
CA LYS A 113 8.46 -7.32 10.92
C LYS A 113 7.15 -6.60 11.19
N LEU A 114 6.84 -5.54 10.43
CA LEU A 114 5.55 -4.84 10.54
C LEU A 114 4.37 -5.78 10.24
N VAL A 115 4.46 -6.56 9.16
CA VAL A 115 3.44 -7.57 8.82
C VAL A 115 3.28 -8.59 9.97
N ALA A 116 4.39 -9.05 10.55
CA ALA A 116 4.39 -10.03 11.64
C ALA A 116 3.70 -9.54 12.93
N LEU A 117 3.59 -8.23 13.15
CA LEU A 117 2.84 -7.66 14.29
C LEU A 117 1.32 -7.91 14.17
N HIS A 118 0.82 -8.07 12.95
CA HIS A 118 -0.61 -8.17 12.64
C HIS A 118 -1.04 -9.59 12.23
N PHE A 119 -0.15 -10.29 11.52
CA PHE A 119 -0.36 -11.66 11.04
C PHE A 119 0.85 -12.53 11.39
N ALA A 120 0.62 -13.57 12.19
CA ALA A 120 1.69 -14.47 12.61
C ALA A 120 2.28 -15.23 11.42
N LYS A 121 3.61 -15.36 11.40
CA LYS A 121 4.32 -16.26 10.48
C LYS A 121 4.03 -17.69 10.88
N ALA A 122 3.51 -18.50 9.96
CA ALA A 122 3.37 -19.93 10.17
C ALA A 122 4.76 -20.58 10.34
N GLU A 123 4.87 -21.53 11.27
CA GLU A 123 6.08 -22.35 11.51
C GLU A 123 6.34 -23.36 10.38
#